data_AF-A0AAP4B919-F1
#
_entry.id   AF-A0AAP4B919-F1
#
_cell.length_a   1.000
_cell.length_b   1.000
_cell.length_c   1.000
_cell.angle_alpha   90.00
_cell.angle_beta   90.00
_cell.angle_gamma   90.00
#
_symmetry.space_group_name_H-M   'P 1'
#
loop_
_entity.id
_entity.type
_entity.pdbx_description
1 polymer ?
#
loop_
_entity_poly.entity_id
_entity_poly.type
_entity_poly.pdbx_seq_one_letter_code
_entity_poly.pdbx_strand_id
1 'polypeptide(L)'
;MRGLIQKDMCLMLQRSRIMLVMIGVGVLMVFSTDGTFVIGYITMLCAILTVSTISYDEYDNGYPFLLTLPITKRTYVAGKYLFCLAGGLIGWAIAVAIYLCCSLIKGNVLLISDLLETLAFIPVFGLITVIMIPLQLKYGAEKSRIAIAVVGGGAWALGYLFMRYLPDIGEIPAFLSGLSDVTMMVFLLVLFLAVLAISYRISLRIMEKKEY
;
A
#
# COMPACT_ATOMS: atom_id res chain seq x y z
N MET A 1 12.32 19.77 -4.29
CA MET A 1 11.89 18.37 -4.06
C MET A 1 12.79 17.62 -3.07
N ARG A 2 14.13 17.74 -3.10
CA ARG A 2 15.04 17.05 -2.17
C ARG A 2 14.72 17.28 -0.67
N GLY A 3 14.37 18.50 -0.27
CA GLY A 3 14.04 18.82 1.12
C GLY A 3 12.78 18.13 1.67
N LEU A 4 11.76 17.89 0.83
CA LEU A 4 10.54 17.19 1.23
C LEU A 4 10.83 15.70 1.51
N ILE A 5 11.61 15.08 0.62
CA ILE A 5 12.02 13.68 0.75
C ILE A 5 12.93 13.49 1.98
N GLN A 6 13.84 14.43 2.23
CA GLN A 6 14.71 14.39 3.42
C GLN A 6 13.91 14.53 4.71
N LYS A 7 12.88 15.39 4.75
CA LYS A 7 11.94 15.50 5.87
C LYS A 7 11.22 14.16 6.11
N ASP A 8 10.65 13.58 5.05
CA ASP A 8 9.90 12.32 5.14
C ASP A 8 10.80 11.13 5.57
N MET A 9 12.05 11.08 5.09
CA MET A 9 13.05 10.12 5.56
C MET A 9 13.42 10.32 7.03
N CYS A 10 13.58 11.57 7.48
CA CYS A 10 13.90 11.88 8.87
C CYS A 10 12.75 11.46 9.81
N LEU A 11 11.50 11.68 9.39
CA LEU A 11 10.31 11.21 10.11
C LEU A 11 10.24 9.68 10.18
N MET A 12 10.59 8.98 9.10
CA MET A 12 10.71 7.51 9.14
C MET A 12 11.82 7.04 10.09
N LEU A 13 12.97 7.71 10.10
CA LEU A 13 14.08 7.40 11.00
C LEU A 13 13.73 7.66 12.47
N GLN A 14 12.97 8.71 12.77
CA GLN A 14 12.43 8.96 14.11
C GLN A 14 11.50 7.82 14.58
N ARG A 15 10.86 7.11 13.64
CA ARG A 15 10.04 5.91 13.90
C ARG A 15 10.75 4.58 13.68
N SER A 16 12.07 4.58 13.51
CA SER A 16 12.87 3.37 13.33
C SER A 16 12.62 2.32 14.43
N ARG A 17 12.36 2.74 15.67
CA ARG A 17 12.01 1.82 16.78
C ARG A 17 10.72 1.03 16.52
N ILE A 18 9.67 1.66 16.01
CA ILE A 18 8.43 0.97 15.66
C ILE A 18 8.70 0.02 14.48
N MET A 19 9.43 0.48 13.46
CA MET A 19 9.80 -0.35 12.31
C MET A 19 10.60 -1.61 12.71
N LEU A 20 11.54 -1.47 13.64
CA LEU A 20 12.33 -2.59 14.18
C LEU A 20 11.48 -3.60 14.94
N VAL A 21 10.55 -3.15 15.79
CA VAL A 21 9.63 -4.04 16.50
C VAL A 21 8.74 -4.81 15.51
N MET A 22 8.23 -4.14 14.47
CA MET A 22 7.41 -4.79 13.45
C MET A 22 8.18 -5.84 12.64
N ILE A 23 9.45 -5.55 12.29
CA ILE A 23 10.33 -6.53 11.64
C ILE A 23 10.59 -7.71 12.56
N GLY A 24 10.84 -7.48 13.86
CA GLY A 24 11.02 -8.54 14.84
C GLY A 24 9.81 -9.48 14.94
N VAL A 25 8.60 -8.92 14.98
CA VAL A 25 7.34 -9.71 14.94
C VAL A 25 7.21 -10.45 13.61
N GLY A 26 7.56 -9.81 12.49
CA GLY A 26 7.56 -10.44 11.18
C GLY A 26 8.47 -11.66 11.11
N VAL A 27 9.69 -11.57 11.64
CA VAL A 27 10.65 -12.68 11.70
C VAL A 27 10.10 -13.84 12.53
N LEU A 28 9.50 -13.57 13.70
CA LEU A 28 8.88 -14.61 14.53
C LEU A 28 7.73 -15.32 13.80
N MET A 29 6.92 -14.57 13.05
CA MET A 29 5.82 -15.12 12.25
C MET A 29 6.32 -16.05 11.13
N VAL A 30 7.50 -15.81 10.54
CA VAL A 30 8.06 -16.71 9.51
C VAL A 30 8.34 -18.09 10.08
N PHE A 31 8.73 -18.19 11.35
CA PHE A 31 8.99 -19.48 11.98
C PHE A 31 7.70 -20.25 12.31
N SER A 32 6.60 -19.54 12.59
CA SER A 32 5.32 -20.16 13.00
C SER A 32 4.32 -20.39 11.87
N THR A 33 4.43 -19.70 10.73
CA THR A 33 3.39 -19.63 9.69
C THR A 33 3.99 -19.75 8.28
N ASP A 34 3.13 -19.90 7.27
CA ASP A 34 3.53 -19.84 5.86
C ASP A 34 4.22 -18.51 5.54
N GLY A 35 5.40 -18.58 4.93
CA GLY A 35 6.25 -17.40 4.75
C GLY A 35 5.67 -16.35 3.78
N THR A 36 4.72 -16.73 2.92
CA THR A 36 3.99 -15.82 2.03
C THR A 36 3.11 -14.84 2.79
N PHE A 37 2.52 -15.25 3.92
CA PHE A 37 1.73 -14.37 4.78
C PHE A 37 2.58 -13.23 5.37
N VAL A 38 3.83 -13.52 5.72
CA VAL A 38 4.75 -12.54 6.30
C VAL A 38 5.10 -11.44 5.29
N ILE A 39 5.22 -11.79 4.01
CA ILE A 39 5.47 -10.82 2.94
C ILE A 39 4.30 -9.83 2.86
N GLY A 40 3.06 -10.33 2.84
CA GLY A 40 1.86 -9.50 2.87
C GLY A 40 1.78 -8.61 4.13
N TYR A 41 2.13 -9.15 5.29
CA TYR A 41 2.11 -8.40 6.55
C TYR A 41 3.12 -7.24 6.57
N ILE A 42 4.40 -7.51 6.30
CA ILE A 42 5.47 -6.49 6.36
C ILE A 42 5.23 -5.41 5.31
N THR A 43 4.80 -5.78 4.11
CA THR A 43 4.48 -4.82 3.04
C THR A 43 3.32 -3.92 3.42
N MET A 44 2.22 -4.47 3.93
CA MET A 44 1.06 -3.70 4.37
C MET A 44 1.42 -2.70 5.48
N LEU A 45 2.27 -3.10 6.42
CA LEU A 45 2.72 -2.22 7.50
C LEU A 45 3.60 -1.08 7.01
N CYS A 46 4.51 -1.35 6.07
CA CYS A 46 5.28 -0.30 5.41
C CYS A 46 4.36 0.68 4.67
N ALA A 47 3.28 0.19 4.05
CA ALA A 47 2.24 1.03 3.45
C ALA A 47 1.65 2.00 4.47
N ILE A 48 1.18 1.47 5.60
CA ILE A 48 0.53 2.27 6.64
C ILE A 48 1.50 3.30 7.22
N LEU A 49 2.76 2.94 7.44
CA LEU A 49 3.77 3.87 7.96
C LEU A 49 4.11 4.99 6.96
N THR A 50 4.33 4.66 5.68
CA THR A 50 4.64 5.64 4.64
C THR A 50 3.47 6.58 4.38
N VAL A 51 2.27 6.04 4.29
CA VAL A 51 1.02 6.79 4.15
C VAL A 51 0.79 7.67 5.39
N SER A 52 1.13 7.19 6.60
CA SER A 52 1.01 7.99 7.81
C SER A 52 1.82 9.28 7.77
N THR A 53 2.89 9.40 6.97
CA THR A 53 3.66 10.65 6.85
C THR A 53 2.81 11.82 6.35
N ILE A 54 1.78 11.56 5.53
CA ILE A 54 0.84 12.58 5.04
C ILE A 54 0.02 13.13 6.21
N SER A 55 -0.40 12.26 7.13
CA SER A 55 -1.12 12.65 8.35
C SER A 55 -0.31 13.58 9.26
N TYR A 56 1.02 13.45 9.28
CA TYR A 56 1.90 14.34 10.06
C TYR A 56 2.12 15.70 9.39
N ASP A 57 1.97 15.79 8.07
CA ASP A 57 1.99 17.07 7.37
C ASP A 57 0.73 17.91 7.64
N GLU A 58 -0.40 17.25 7.95
CA GLU A 58 -1.66 17.89 8.33
C GLU A 58 -1.78 18.16 9.83
N TYR A 59 -0.94 17.52 10.66
CA TYR A 59 -0.90 17.74 12.10
C TYR A 59 -0.62 19.22 12.41
N ASP A 60 -1.41 19.81 13.29
CA ASP A 60 -1.40 21.25 13.64
C ASP A 60 -1.56 22.22 12.46
N ASN A 61 -2.35 21.87 11.44
CA ASN A 61 -2.50 22.69 10.22
C ASN A 61 -1.15 23.00 9.56
N GLY A 62 -0.27 22.01 9.40
CA GLY A 62 1.05 22.21 8.78
C GLY A 62 1.03 22.58 7.28
N TYR A 63 -0.12 22.45 6.59
CA TYR A 63 -0.23 22.70 5.16
C TYR A 63 0.04 24.14 4.71
N PRO A 64 -0.48 25.20 5.35
CA PRO A 64 -0.15 26.59 5.00
C PRO A 64 1.34 26.87 5.17
N PHE A 65 1.99 26.30 6.20
CA PHE A 65 3.45 26.40 6.38
C PHE A 65 4.24 25.62 5.32
N LEU A 66 3.74 24.48 4.86
CA LEU A 66 4.38 23.73 3.77
C LEU A 66 4.22 24.41 2.41
N LEU A 67 3.15 25.19 2.22
CA LEU A 67 2.86 25.92 0.99
C LEU A 67 3.47 27.33 0.94
N THR A 68 4.05 27.84 2.04
CA THR A 68 4.90 29.04 2.00
C THR A 68 6.31 28.75 1.47
N LEU A 69 6.72 27.48 1.46
CA LEU A 69 7.91 27.03 0.73
C LEU A 69 7.66 27.12 -0.79
N PRO A 70 8.70 27.29 -1.62
CA PRO A 70 8.58 27.34 -3.09
C PRO A 70 8.28 25.94 -3.69
N ILE A 71 7.20 25.32 -3.25
CA ILE A 71 6.73 23.99 -3.65
C ILE A 71 5.32 24.15 -4.20
N THR A 72 5.11 23.70 -5.44
CA THR A 72 3.78 23.75 -6.07
C THR A 72 2.91 22.58 -5.57
N LYS A 73 1.59 22.79 -5.48
CA LYS A 73 0.62 21.73 -5.09
C LYS A 73 0.78 20.44 -5.91
N ARG A 74 1.14 20.55 -7.19
CA ARG A 74 1.43 19.40 -8.08
C ARG A 74 2.69 18.63 -7.70
N THR A 75 3.77 19.34 -7.35
CA THR A 75 5.02 18.70 -6.93
C THR A 75 4.91 18.07 -5.55
N TYR A 76 4.05 18.61 -4.66
CA TYR A 76 3.71 17.95 -3.40
C TYR A 76 3.00 16.61 -3.62
N VAL A 77 1.90 16.61 -4.39
CA VAL A 77 1.13 15.37 -4.66
C VAL A 77 2.01 14.32 -5.35
N ALA A 78 2.73 14.70 -6.42
CA ALA A 78 3.63 13.78 -7.11
C ALA A 78 4.74 13.23 -6.19
N GLY A 79 5.31 14.08 -5.32
CA GLY A 79 6.32 13.67 -4.35
C GLY A 79 5.78 12.65 -3.33
N LYS A 80 4.55 12.83 -2.83
CA LYS A 80 3.94 11.89 -1.87
C LYS A 80 3.58 10.55 -2.50
N TYR A 81 3.07 10.53 -3.73
CA TYR A 81 2.86 9.28 -4.46
C TYR A 81 4.18 8.53 -4.67
N LEU A 82 5.23 9.24 -5.11
CA LEU A 82 6.54 8.64 -5.33
C LEU A 82 7.13 8.12 -4.01
N PHE A 83 7.00 8.87 -2.91
CA PHE A 83 7.48 8.45 -1.59
C PHE A 83 6.73 7.22 -1.06
N CYS A 84 5.40 7.18 -1.16
CA CYS A 84 4.60 6.04 -0.69
C CYS A 84 4.88 4.78 -1.53
N LEU A 85 4.98 4.92 -2.86
CA LEU A 85 5.32 3.79 -3.74
C LEU A 85 6.75 3.31 -3.51
N ALA A 86 7.73 4.21 -3.42
CA ALA A 86 9.12 3.84 -3.16
C ALA A 86 9.30 3.19 -1.79
N GLY A 87 8.70 3.75 -0.74
CA GLY A 87 8.75 3.17 0.61
C GLY A 87 8.06 1.81 0.68
N GLY A 88 6.99 1.63 -0.10
CA GLY A 88 6.34 0.34 -0.32
C GLY A 88 7.23 -0.71 -0.97
N LEU A 89 7.88 -0.35 -2.08
CA LEU A 89 8.82 -1.22 -2.79
C LEU A 89 10.02 -1.61 -1.92
N ILE A 90 10.54 -0.67 -1.12
CA ILE A 90 11.61 -0.96 -0.16
C ILE A 90 11.10 -1.93 0.92
N GLY A 91 9.90 -1.71 1.45
CA GLY A 91 9.27 -2.62 2.41
C GLY A 91 9.07 -4.03 1.86
N TRP A 92 8.65 -4.14 0.59
CA TRP A 92 8.54 -5.41 -0.13
C TRP A 92 9.90 -6.08 -0.31
N ALA A 93 10.92 -5.35 -0.75
CA ALA A 93 12.26 -5.89 -0.92
C ALA A 93 12.84 -6.43 0.41
N ILE A 94 12.62 -5.72 1.52
CA ILE A 94 13.01 -6.19 2.86
C ILE A 94 12.23 -7.45 3.25
N ALA A 95 10.93 -7.50 2.99
CA ALA A 95 10.10 -8.66 3.31
C ALA A 95 10.52 -9.91 2.53
N VAL A 96 10.80 -9.76 1.23
CA VAL A 96 11.32 -10.84 0.39
C VAL A 96 12.70 -11.28 0.86
N ALA A 97 13.60 -10.35 1.21
CA ALA A 97 14.92 -10.71 1.74
C ALA A 97 14.81 -11.53 3.05
N ILE A 98 13.92 -11.15 3.96
CA ILE A 98 13.66 -11.90 5.20
C ILE A 98 13.11 -13.29 4.88
N TYR A 99 12.14 -13.39 3.97
CA TYR A 99 11.56 -14.66 3.54
C TYR A 99 12.62 -15.60 2.94
N LEU A 100 13.47 -15.11 2.03
CA LEU A 100 14.55 -15.88 1.42
C LEU A 100 15.57 -16.36 2.47
N CYS A 101 16.01 -15.47 3.37
CA CYS A 101 16.93 -15.83 4.45
C CYS A 101 16.34 -16.92 5.36
N CYS A 102 15.08 -16.82 5.74
CA CYS A 102 14.42 -17.84 6.55
C CYS A 102 14.20 -19.16 5.80
N SER A 103 13.89 -19.12 4.50
CA SER A 103 13.72 -20.31 3.67
C SER A 103 15.03 -21.11 3.55
N LEU A 104 16.16 -20.39 3.41
CA LEU A 104 17.51 -20.99 3.42
C LEU A 104 17.83 -21.68 4.76
N ILE A 105 17.46 -21.06 5.89
CA ILE A 105 17.69 -21.66 7.23
C ILE A 105 16.84 -22.91 7.44
N LYS A 106 15.61 -22.94 6.92
CA LYS A 106 14.72 -24.10 6.99
C LYS A 106 15.10 -25.22 6.01
N GLY A 107 16.02 -24.98 5.08
CA GLY A 107 16.43 -25.96 4.06
C GLY A 107 15.36 -26.24 3.01
N ASN A 108 14.40 -25.33 2.81
CA ASN A 108 13.32 -25.53 1.85
C ASN A 108 13.80 -25.18 0.43
N VAL A 109 13.40 -25.99 -0.56
CA VAL A 109 13.70 -25.72 -1.97
C VAL A 109 12.75 -24.63 -2.46
N LEU A 110 13.29 -23.48 -2.86
CA LEU A 110 12.50 -22.38 -3.41
C LEU A 110 11.93 -22.79 -4.78
N LEU A 111 10.60 -22.87 -4.90
CA LEU A 111 9.95 -23.09 -6.19
C LEU A 111 9.78 -21.75 -6.92
N ILE A 112 9.79 -21.80 -8.26
CA ILE A 112 9.54 -20.61 -9.10
C ILE A 112 8.13 -20.05 -8.86
N SER A 113 7.17 -20.90 -8.48
CA SER A 113 5.82 -20.52 -8.08
C SER A 113 5.82 -19.55 -6.89
N ASP A 114 6.63 -19.81 -5.88
CA ASP A 114 6.69 -18.99 -4.67
C ASP A 114 7.17 -17.58 -5.00
N LEU A 115 8.13 -17.45 -5.92
CA LEU A 115 8.65 -16.17 -6.39
C LEU A 115 7.57 -15.37 -7.15
N LEU A 116 6.76 -16.05 -7.97
CA LEU A 116 5.65 -15.43 -8.70
C LEU A 116 4.58 -14.89 -7.75
N GLU A 117 4.25 -15.65 -6.70
CA GLU A 117 3.34 -15.22 -5.65
C GLU A 117 3.86 -13.98 -4.93
N THR A 118 5.16 -13.92 -4.60
CA THR A 118 5.75 -12.73 -3.96
C THR A 118 5.59 -11.47 -4.82
N LEU A 119 5.66 -11.61 -6.14
CA LEU A 119 5.52 -10.49 -7.07
C LEU A 119 4.07 -9.98 -7.17
N ALA A 120 3.08 -10.87 -7.00
CA ALA A 120 1.67 -10.51 -7.02
C ALA A 120 1.28 -9.55 -5.87
N PHE A 121 2.04 -9.52 -4.77
CA PHE A 121 1.80 -8.57 -3.67
C PHE A 121 2.09 -7.11 -4.03
N ILE A 122 2.96 -6.84 -5.01
CA ILE A 122 3.32 -5.47 -5.43
C ILE A 122 2.11 -4.69 -5.96
N PRO A 123 1.34 -5.17 -6.96
CA PRO A 123 0.18 -4.45 -7.47
C PRO A 123 -0.93 -4.34 -6.42
N VAL A 124 -1.12 -5.36 -5.57
CA VAL A 124 -2.12 -5.32 -4.47
C VAL A 124 -1.78 -4.24 -3.45
N PHE A 125 -0.52 -4.19 -3.02
CA PHE A 125 -0.01 -3.10 -2.17
C PHE A 125 -0.19 -1.73 -2.83
N GLY A 126 0.16 -1.64 -4.12
CA GLY A 126 0.04 -0.43 -4.91
C GLY A 126 -1.40 0.09 -4.92
N LEU A 127 -2.38 -0.78 -5.12
CA LEU A 127 -3.79 -0.41 -5.11
C LEU A 127 -4.23 0.17 -3.76
N ILE A 128 -3.81 -0.46 -2.66
CA ILE A 128 -4.13 0.02 -1.31
C ILE A 128 -3.56 1.43 -1.10
N THR A 129 -2.27 1.63 -1.39
CA THR A 129 -1.63 2.95 -1.20
C THR A 129 -2.27 4.02 -2.07
N VAL A 130 -2.56 3.71 -3.33
CA VAL A 130 -3.21 4.62 -4.29
C VAL A 130 -4.62 5.02 -3.85
N ILE A 131 -5.37 4.15 -3.17
CA ILE A 131 -6.70 4.47 -2.62
C ILE A 131 -6.57 5.28 -1.31
N MET A 132 -5.57 4.97 -0.47
CA MET A 132 -5.39 5.65 0.82
C MET A 132 -4.98 7.11 0.68
N ILE A 133 -4.11 7.44 -0.29
CA ILE A 133 -3.59 8.82 -0.48
C ILE A 133 -4.71 9.86 -0.68
N PRO A 134 -5.66 9.73 -1.65
CA PRO A 134 -6.71 10.73 -1.83
C PRO A 134 -7.68 10.79 -0.65
N LEU A 135 -7.94 9.67 0.03
CA LEU A 135 -8.79 9.62 1.21
C LEU A 135 -8.16 10.41 2.37
N GLN A 136 -6.86 10.25 2.58
CA GLN A 136 -6.12 11.03 3.57
C GLN A 136 -6.08 12.51 3.23
N LEU A 137 -5.79 12.86 1.97
CA LEU A 137 -5.77 14.27 1.56
C LEU A 137 -7.14 14.96 1.71
N LYS A 138 -8.26 14.21 1.63
CA LYS A 138 -9.61 14.76 1.72
C LYS A 138 -10.15 14.84 3.15
N TYR A 139 -10.05 13.76 3.91
CA TYR A 139 -10.70 13.62 5.22
C TYR A 139 -9.73 13.81 6.40
N GLY A 140 -8.43 13.77 6.13
CA GLY A 140 -7.37 13.85 7.12
C GLY A 140 -7.15 12.58 7.93
N ALA A 141 -6.14 12.60 8.80
CA ALA A 141 -5.56 11.43 9.44
C ALA A 141 -6.56 10.51 10.16
N GLU A 142 -7.44 11.07 10.99
CA GLU A 142 -8.38 10.27 11.80
C GLU A 142 -9.61 9.84 11.00
N LYS A 143 -10.23 10.76 10.26
CA LYS A 143 -11.43 10.46 9.47
C LYS A 143 -11.12 9.58 8.26
N SER A 144 -9.90 9.62 7.74
CA SER A 144 -9.47 8.69 6.67
C SER A 144 -9.40 7.26 7.14
N ARG A 145 -8.97 6.97 8.38
CA ARG A 145 -8.95 5.61 8.93
C ARG A 145 -10.37 5.03 9.04
N ILE A 146 -11.31 5.85 9.51
CA ILE A 146 -12.73 5.49 9.56
C ILE A 146 -13.27 5.30 8.13
N ALA A 147 -12.95 6.20 7.20
CA ALA A 147 -13.37 6.06 5.80
C ALA A 147 -12.82 4.77 5.15
N ILE A 148 -11.58 4.39 5.43
CA ILE A 148 -10.99 3.13 4.94
C ILE A 148 -11.72 1.93 5.54
N ALA A 149 -12.01 1.95 6.85
CA ALA A 149 -12.76 0.87 7.50
C ALA A 149 -14.18 0.73 6.93
N VAL A 150 -14.86 1.85 6.66
CA VAL A 150 -16.21 1.85 6.06
C VAL A 150 -16.18 1.38 4.60
N VAL A 151 -15.23 1.84 3.80
CA VAL A 151 -15.09 1.42 2.39
C VAL A 151 -14.69 -0.05 2.30
N GLY A 152 -13.71 -0.50 3.10
CA GLY A 152 -13.26 -1.88 3.14
C GLY A 152 -14.34 -2.83 3.68
N GLY A 153 -14.97 -2.47 4.80
CA GLY A 153 -16.07 -3.24 5.37
C GLY A 153 -17.29 -3.28 4.46
N GLY A 154 -17.61 -2.17 3.78
CA GLY A 154 -18.68 -2.10 2.79
C GLY A 154 -18.41 -2.95 1.56
N ALA A 155 -17.18 -2.95 1.04
CA ALA A 155 -16.79 -3.81 -0.07
C ALA A 155 -16.86 -5.30 0.30
N TRP A 156 -16.41 -5.66 1.50
CA TRP A 156 -16.50 -7.04 1.99
C TRP A 156 -17.96 -7.48 2.18
N ALA A 157 -18.80 -6.65 2.79
CA ALA A 157 -20.22 -6.93 2.98
C ALA A 157 -20.97 -7.03 1.65
N LEU A 158 -20.66 -6.16 0.68
CA LEU A 158 -21.20 -6.24 -0.67
C LEU A 158 -20.75 -7.52 -1.37
N GLY A 159 -19.47 -7.89 -1.28
CA GLY A 159 -18.96 -9.14 -1.84
C GLY A 159 -19.65 -10.37 -1.24
N TYR A 160 -19.86 -10.38 0.08
CA TYR A 160 -20.59 -11.44 0.77
C TYR A 160 -22.06 -11.54 0.33
N LEU A 161 -22.76 -10.39 0.25
CA LEU A 161 -24.14 -10.34 -0.24
C LEU A 161 -24.23 -10.75 -1.72
N PHE A 162 -23.26 -10.35 -2.54
CA PHE A 162 -23.19 -10.69 -3.95
C PHE A 162 -23.03 -12.19 -4.16
N MET A 163 -22.13 -12.84 -3.41
CA MET A 163 -21.98 -14.30 -3.45
C MET A 163 -23.21 -15.04 -2.92
N ARG A 164 -23.97 -14.44 -1.99
CA ARG A 164 -25.14 -15.08 -1.37
C ARG A 164 -26.42 -14.96 -2.19
N TYR A 165 -26.61 -13.87 -2.93
CA TYR A 165 -27.86 -13.59 -3.67
C TYR A 165 -27.76 -13.80 -5.19
N LEU A 166 -26.56 -13.96 -5.77
CA LEU A 166 -26.36 -14.24 -7.20
C LEU A 166 -25.55 -15.53 -7.41
N PRO A 167 -26.12 -16.72 -7.15
CA PRO A 167 -25.43 -18.00 -7.30
C PRO A 167 -25.14 -18.39 -8.76
N ASP A 168 -25.88 -17.86 -9.74
CA ASP A 168 -25.73 -18.21 -11.17
C ASP A 168 -24.55 -17.50 -11.88
N ILE A 169 -23.78 -16.66 -11.18
CA ILE A 169 -22.54 -16.05 -11.70
C ILE A 169 -21.30 -16.82 -11.22
N GLY A 170 -21.45 -18.13 -10.96
CA GLY A 170 -20.33 -19.04 -10.70
C GLY A 170 -19.28 -19.09 -11.82
N GLU A 171 -19.57 -18.51 -12.98
CA GLU A 171 -18.63 -18.37 -14.09
C GLU A 171 -17.52 -17.35 -13.85
N ILE A 172 -17.68 -16.33 -12.99
CA ILE A 172 -16.57 -15.38 -12.72
C ILE A 172 -15.40 -16.05 -11.98
N PRO A 173 -15.61 -16.76 -10.85
CA PRO A 173 -14.51 -17.50 -10.23
C PRO A 173 -14.01 -18.64 -11.12
N ALA A 174 -14.85 -19.26 -11.96
CA ALA A 174 -14.43 -20.29 -12.91
C ALA A 174 -13.56 -19.71 -14.06
N PHE A 175 -13.93 -18.55 -14.61
CA PHE A 175 -13.18 -17.82 -15.64
C PHE A 175 -11.85 -17.30 -15.10
N LEU A 176 -11.83 -16.83 -13.84
CA LEU A 176 -10.60 -16.47 -13.13
C LEU A 176 -9.72 -17.71 -12.87
N SER A 177 -10.29 -18.87 -12.54
CA SER A 177 -9.53 -20.11 -12.32
C SER A 177 -9.01 -20.77 -13.60
N GLY A 178 -9.57 -20.42 -14.77
CA GLY A 178 -9.12 -20.92 -16.08
C GLY A 178 -7.96 -20.10 -16.68
N LEU A 179 -7.63 -18.96 -16.08
CA LEU A 179 -6.53 -18.10 -16.50
C LEU A 179 -5.22 -18.55 -15.87
N SER A 180 -4.12 -18.50 -16.63
CA SER A 180 -2.79 -18.78 -16.07
C SER A 180 -2.40 -17.70 -15.06
N ASP A 181 -1.62 -18.07 -14.03
CA ASP A 181 -1.15 -17.14 -12.98
C ASP A 181 -0.49 -15.88 -13.56
N VAL A 182 0.18 -16.01 -14.71
CA VAL A 182 0.80 -14.90 -15.44
C VAL A 182 -0.24 -13.93 -16.01
N THR A 183 -1.32 -14.43 -16.61
CA THR A 183 -2.38 -13.57 -17.16
C THR A 183 -3.12 -12.80 -16.07
N MET A 184 -3.32 -13.43 -14.91
CA MET A 184 -3.89 -12.79 -13.72
C MET A 184 -3.00 -11.67 -13.18
N MET A 185 -1.69 -11.91 -13.12
CA MET A 185 -0.73 -10.91 -12.69
C MET A 185 -0.69 -9.70 -13.64
N VAL A 186 -0.69 -9.93 -14.96
CA VAL A 186 -0.72 -8.84 -15.96
C VAL A 186 -2.00 -8.03 -15.82
N PHE A 187 -3.16 -8.68 -15.65
CA PHE A 187 -4.44 -8.00 -15.42
C PHE A 187 -4.40 -7.12 -14.16
N LEU A 188 -3.90 -7.65 -13.04
CA LEU A 188 -3.72 -6.91 -11.79
C LEU A 188 -2.82 -5.68 -11.95
N LEU A 189 -1.74 -5.82 -12.72
CA LEU A 189 -0.79 -4.73 -12.97
C LEU A 189 -1.42 -3.63 -13.83
N VAL A 190 -2.17 -3.99 -14.88
CA VAL A 190 -2.92 -3.03 -15.70
C VAL A 190 -3.97 -2.30 -14.86
N LEU A 191 -4.72 -3.03 -14.02
CA LEU A 191 -5.71 -2.46 -13.12
C LEU A 191 -5.06 -1.48 -12.12
N PHE A 192 -3.90 -1.86 -11.55
CA PHE A 192 -3.12 -0.97 -10.69
C PHE A 192 -2.73 0.34 -11.40
N LEU A 193 -2.18 0.27 -12.61
CA LEU A 193 -1.80 1.45 -13.38
C LEU A 193 -3.00 2.35 -13.71
N ALA A 194 -4.14 1.75 -14.06
CA ALA A 194 -5.38 2.49 -14.33
C ALA A 194 -5.88 3.23 -13.09
N VAL A 195 -5.93 2.55 -11.94
CA VAL A 195 -6.36 3.14 -10.66
C VAL A 195 -5.38 4.23 -10.19
N LEU A 196 -4.08 4.04 -10.41
CA LEU A 196 -3.06 5.06 -10.13
C LEU A 196 -3.32 6.35 -10.93
N ALA A 197 -3.57 6.24 -12.22
CA ALA A 197 -3.86 7.39 -13.08
C ALA A 197 -5.13 8.14 -12.63
N ILE A 198 -6.19 7.40 -12.26
CA ILE A 198 -7.45 7.96 -11.78
C ILE A 198 -7.24 8.66 -10.42
N SER A 199 -6.57 7.99 -9.49
CA SER A 199 -6.34 8.51 -8.14
C SER A 199 -5.44 9.75 -8.13
N TYR A 200 -4.42 9.77 -9.00
CA TYR A 200 -3.58 10.96 -9.19
C TYR A 200 -4.41 12.16 -9.64
N ARG A 201 -5.33 11.98 -10.61
CA ARG A 201 -6.23 13.06 -11.05
C ARG A 201 -7.18 13.52 -9.95
N ILE A 202 -7.72 12.59 -9.15
CA ILE A 202 -8.62 12.92 -8.03
C ILE A 202 -7.87 13.69 -6.94
N SER A 203 -6.69 13.23 -6.55
CA SER A 203 -5.86 13.89 -5.52
C SER A 203 -5.41 15.30 -5.94
N LEU A 204 -5.03 15.50 -7.21
CA LEU A 204 -4.76 16.84 -7.76
C LEU A 204 -5.99 17.74 -7.66
N ARG A 205 -7.16 17.25 -8.07
CA ARG A 205 -8.41 18.04 -8.03
C ARG A 205 -8.82 18.39 -6.59
N ILE A 206 -8.60 17.50 -5.63
CA ILE A 206 -8.86 17.78 -4.21
C ILE A 206 -7.93 18.88 -3.70
N MET A 207 -6.64 18.83 -4.05
CA MET A 207 -5.65 19.80 -3.58
C MET A 207 -5.76 21.17 -4.27
N GLU A 208 -6.15 21.18 -5.55
CA GLU A 208 -6.46 22.42 -6.28
C GLU A 208 -7.70 23.11 -5.70
N LYS A 209 -8.72 22.36 -5.26
CA LYS A 209 -9.94 22.90 -4.62
C LYS A 209 -9.80 23.24 -3.14
N LYS A 210 -8.74 22.80 -2.45
CA LYS A 210 -8.44 23.25 -1.09
C LYS A 210 -7.87 24.66 -1.16
N GLU A 211 -8.72 25.64 -0.88
CA GLU A 211 -8.32 26.99 -0.48
C GLU A 211 -7.85 26.91 0.98
N TYR A 212 -6.62 27.36 1.24
CA TYR A 212 -6.05 27.54 2.57
C TYR A 212 -6.07 29.01 2.91
#